data_AF-A0A3E3I6Y0-F1
#
_entry.id   AF-A0A3E3I6Y0-F1
#
_cell.length_a   1.000
_cell.length_b   1.000
_cell.length_c   1.000
_cell.angle_alpha   90.00
_cell.angle_beta   90.00
_cell.angle_gamma   90.00
#
_symmetry.space_group_name_H-M   'P 1'
#
loop_
_entity.id
_entity.type
_entity.pdbx_description
1 polymer ?
#
loop_
_entity_poly.entity_id
_entity_poly.type
_entity_poly.pdbx_seq_one_letter_code
_entity_poly.pdbx_strand_id
1 'polypeptide(L)'
;MNDRIKSITDAAACLFLQQGYSKTQISHIAKAVGVSVGTIYLDFTGKKEIMHFVLKCTIDPAFINRNFERPVTDDLFDGLEKDIVAVFEKTGNDFAKHLENNAADYDLETLVSDAFDLLAKYAVGCLFIEKNQFDFKFLADNYRVYRKKFFETMKEYLAAFIESGKVRPLEQIELSTMLIIEILSWWAMDIRYTSFETQDISPELAKKVCIDNILSAYKA
;
A
#
# COMPACT_ATOMS: atom_id res chain seq x y z
N MET A 1 18.14 -16.77 -8.39
CA MET A 1 16.94 -15.94 -8.59
C MET A 1 15.77 -16.67 -7.94
N ASN A 2 14.97 -16.00 -7.12
CA ASN A 2 13.86 -16.58 -6.36
C ASN A 2 12.55 -16.54 -7.17
N ASP A 3 12.60 -16.86 -8.46
CA ASP A 3 11.49 -16.61 -9.39
C ASP A 3 10.21 -17.34 -8.99
N ARG A 4 10.33 -18.57 -8.52
CA ARG A 4 9.18 -19.35 -8.04
C ARG A 4 8.57 -18.76 -6.78
N ILE A 5 9.39 -18.35 -5.81
CA ILE A 5 8.92 -17.64 -4.60
C ILE A 5 8.18 -16.37 -5.03
N LYS A 6 8.74 -15.60 -5.98
CA LYS A 6 8.09 -14.40 -6.50
C LYS A 6 6.73 -14.70 -7.12
N SER A 7 6.64 -15.69 -8.01
CA SER A 7 5.35 -16.08 -8.59
C SER A 7 4.35 -16.53 -7.53
N ILE A 8 4.78 -17.27 -6.49
CA ILE A 8 3.94 -17.69 -5.38
C ILE A 8 3.44 -16.49 -4.58
N THR A 9 4.33 -15.57 -4.20
CA THR A 9 4.02 -14.36 -3.43
C THR A 9 3.07 -13.44 -4.20
N ASP A 10 3.34 -13.18 -5.49
CA ASP A 10 2.50 -12.34 -6.33
C ASP A 10 1.09 -12.94 -6.51
N ALA A 11 1.01 -14.24 -6.82
CA ALA A 11 -0.28 -14.94 -6.94
C ALA A 11 -1.05 -14.99 -5.61
N ALA A 12 -0.36 -15.22 -4.50
CA ALA A 12 -0.96 -15.23 -3.18
C ALA A 12 -1.50 -13.86 -2.77
N ALA A 13 -0.75 -12.78 -3.03
CA ALA A 13 -1.21 -11.41 -2.77
C ALA A 13 -2.52 -11.12 -3.51
N CYS A 14 -2.59 -11.41 -4.81
CA CYS A 14 -3.81 -11.23 -5.60
C CYS A 14 -4.99 -12.05 -5.04
N LEU A 15 -4.78 -13.34 -4.74
CA LEU A 15 -5.83 -14.20 -4.19
C LEU A 15 -6.29 -13.74 -2.81
N PHE A 16 -5.38 -13.36 -1.91
CA PHE A 16 -5.75 -12.84 -0.59
C PHE A 16 -6.59 -11.58 -0.69
N LEU A 17 -6.28 -10.69 -1.64
CA LEU A 17 -7.03 -9.45 -1.84
C LEU A 17 -8.37 -9.68 -2.56
N GLN A 18 -8.48 -10.61 -3.50
CA GLN A 18 -9.72 -10.81 -4.27
C GLN A 18 -10.77 -11.65 -3.54
N GLN A 19 -10.38 -12.78 -2.95
CA GLN A 19 -11.31 -13.71 -2.30
C GLN A 19 -11.18 -13.76 -0.77
N GLY A 20 -10.17 -13.11 -0.19
CA GLY A 20 -9.89 -13.09 1.24
C GLY A 20 -8.88 -14.16 1.68
N TYR A 21 -8.12 -13.86 2.73
CA TYR A 21 -7.09 -14.75 3.28
C TYR A 21 -7.69 -16.09 3.75
N SER A 22 -8.78 -16.05 4.51
CA SER A 22 -9.43 -17.23 5.08
C SER A 22 -9.92 -18.22 4.00
N LYS A 23 -10.46 -17.71 2.88
CA LYS A 23 -10.97 -18.53 1.76
C LYS A 23 -9.87 -19.01 0.81
N THR A 24 -8.69 -18.41 0.84
CA THR A 24 -7.57 -18.81 0.00
C THR A 24 -6.92 -20.09 0.52
N GLN A 25 -6.73 -21.07 -0.36
CA GLN A 25 -6.07 -22.35 -0.09
C GLN A 25 -4.74 -22.43 -0.85
N ILE A 26 -3.81 -23.25 -0.36
CA ILE A 26 -2.54 -23.52 -1.06
C ILE A 26 -2.78 -24.08 -2.47
N SER A 27 -3.83 -24.89 -2.66
CA SER A 27 -4.25 -25.41 -3.97
C SER A 27 -4.62 -24.31 -4.97
N HIS A 28 -5.27 -23.23 -4.51
CA HIS A 28 -5.60 -22.07 -5.35
C HIS A 28 -4.32 -21.37 -5.82
N ILE A 29 -3.36 -21.16 -4.92
CA ILE A 29 -2.08 -20.52 -5.23
C ILE A 29 -1.27 -21.40 -6.19
N ALA A 30 -1.16 -22.70 -5.91
CA ALA A 30 -0.47 -23.66 -6.77
C ALA A 30 -1.05 -23.67 -8.20
N LYS A 31 -2.39 -23.67 -8.31
CA LYS A 31 -3.08 -23.60 -9.60
C LYS A 31 -2.79 -22.28 -10.33
N ALA A 32 -2.80 -21.15 -9.64
CA ALA A 32 -2.52 -19.83 -10.23
C ALA A 32 -1.09 -19.72 -10.76
N VAL A 33 -0.12 -20.34 -10.09
CA VAL A 33 1.29 -20.37 -10.51
C VAL A 33 1.58 -21.48 -11.54
N GLY A 34 0.68 -22.44 -11.71
CA GLY A 34 0.86 -23.57 -12.64
C GLY A 34 1.77 -24.68 -12.10
N VAL A 35 1.80 -24.89 -10.77
CA VAL A 35 2.62 -25.92 -10.11
C VAL A 35 1.78 -26.86 -9.25
N SER A 36 2.37 -27.97 -8.79
CA SER A 36 1.71 -28.86 -7.84
C SER A 36 1.70 -28.27 -6.43
N VAL A 37 0.73 -28.67 -5.60
CA VAL A 37 0.70 -28.30 -4.18
C VAL A 37 1.99 -28.72 -3.46
N GLY A 38 2.51 -29.92 -3.76
CA GLY A 38 3.79 -30.39 -3.22
C GLY A 38 4.96 -29.46 -3.57
N THR A 39 4.93 -28.80 -4.72
CA THR A 39 5.96 -27.82 -5.12
C THR A 39 5.93 -26.59 -4.23
N ILE A 40 4.74 -26.11 -3.82
CA ILE A 40 4.62 -24.99 -2.88
C ILE A 40 5.27 -25.34 -1.54
N TYR A 41 5.04 -26.56 -1.06
CA TYR A 41 5.63 -27.05 0.20
C TYR A 41 7.15 -27.21 0.17
N LEU A 42 7.79 -27.15 -1.01
CA LEU A 42 9.25 -27.06 -1.12
C LEU A 42 9.78 -25.66 -0.79
N ASP A 43 8.97 -24.61 -0.93
CA ASP A 43 9.37 -23.23 -0.68
C ASP A 43 8.77 -22.66 0.61
N PHE A 44 7.59 -23.10 1.03
CA PHE A 44 6.88 -22.57 2.21
C PHE A 44 6.24 -23.69 3.02
N THR A 45 6.29 -23.61 4.35
CA THR A 45 5.63 -24.61 5.21
C THR A 45 4.10 -24.49 5.21
N GLY A 46 3.57 -23.31 4.86
CA GLY A 46 2.13 -23.10 4.88
C GLY A 46 1.66 -21.75 4.35
N LYS A 47 0.34 -21.54 4.44
CA LYS A 47 -0.34 -20.32 3.96
C LYS A 47 0.03 -19.10 4.79
N LYS A 48 0.28 -19.30 6.09
CA LYS A 48 0.64 -18.24 7.04
C LYS A 48 1.99 -17.64 6.65
N GLU A 49 2.97 -18.48 6.34
CA GLU A 49 4.32 -18.08 5.95
C GLU A 49 4.33 -17.37 4.61
N ILE A 50 3.51 -17.81 3.65
CA ILE A 50 3.31 -17.09 2.38
C ILE A 50 2.74 -15.69 2.65
N MET A 51 1.75 -15.58 3.54
CA MET A 51 1.14 -14.30 3.91
C MET A 51 2.12 -13.37 4.61
N HIS A 52 2.90 -13.88 5.57
CA HIS A 52 3.96 -13.11 6.21
C HIS A 52 5.04 -12.68 5.22
N PHE A 53 5.39 -13.53 4.26
CA PHE A 53 6.33 -13.19 3.20
C PHE A 53 5.80 -12.05 2.31
N VAL A 54 4.52 -12.09 1.91
CA VAL A 54 3.85 -11.00 1.17
C VAL A 54 3.92 -9.69 1.95
N LEU A 55 3.56 -9.70 3.23
CA LEU A 55 3.60 -8.51 4.08
C LEU A 55 5.04 -7.99 4.30
N LYS A 56 6.01 -8.89 4.51
CA LYS A 56 7.43 -8.51 4.64
C LYS A 56 7.95 -7.87 3.35
N CYS A 57 7.61 -8.42 2.19
CA CYS A 57 7.96 -7.82 0.89
C CYS A 57 7.30 -6.46 0.64
N THR A 58 6.17 -6.17 1.30
CA THR A 58 5.51 -4.86 1.17
C THR A 58 6.35 -3.77 1.86
N ILE A 59 6.95 -4.07 3.02
CA ILE A 59 7.78 -3.13 3.77
C ILE A 59 9.27 -3.20 3.43
N ASP A 60 9.72 -4.31 2.86
CA ASP A 60 11.08 -4.52 2.36
C ASP A 60 11.03 -5.28 1.02
N PRO A 61 10.85 -4.58 -0.12
CA PRO A 61 10.80 -5.21 -1.44
C PRO A 61 12.08 -6.00 -1.79
N ALA A 62 13.23 -5.63 -1.21
CA ALA A 62 14.49 -6.33 -1.43
C ALA A 62 14.53 -7.69 -0.72
N PHE A 63 13.63 -7.94 0.24
CA PHE A 63 13.52 -9.21 0.96
C PHE A 63 13.39 -10.40 0.00
N ILE A 64 12.64 -10.24 -1.09
CA ILE A 64 12.41 -11.31 -2.08
C ILE A 64 13.68 -11.84 -2.73
N ASN A 65 14.73 -11.00 -2.80
CA ASN A 65 16.00 -11.32 -3.45
C ASN A 65 17.03 -11.92 -2.47
N ARG A 66 16.72 -12.01 -1.18
CA ARG A 66 17.61 -12.61 -0.19
C ARG A 66 17.60 -14.14 -0.32
N ASN A 67 18.66 -14.77 0.15
CA ASN A 67 18.73 -16.22 0.25
C ASN A 67 18.14 -16.67 1.59
N PHE A 68 17.29 -17.69 1.54
CA PHE A 68 16.65 -18.27 2.71
C PHE A 68 16.78 -19.79 2.66
N GLU A 69 16.86 -20.41 3.82
CA GLU A 69 16.63 -21.86 3.93
C GLU A 69 15.18 -22.17 3.57
N ARG A 70 14.98 -23.31 2.92
CA ARG A 70 13.67 -23.74 2.42
C ARG A 70 13.30 -25.09 3.04
N PRO A 71 12.01 -25.31 3.37
CA PRO A 71 10.90 -24.37 3.21
C PRO A 71 10.97 -23.19 4.20
N VAL A 72 10.48 -22.02 3.78
CA VAL A 72 10.34 -20.83 4.62
C VAL A 72 9.36 -21.11 5.74
N THR A 73 9.79 -20.81 6.95
CA THR A 73 9.12 -21.02 8.23
C THR A 73 8.85 -19.68 8.93
N ASP A 74 8.04 -19.73 9.99
CA ASP A 74 7.52 -18.53 10.67
C ASP A 74 8.59 -17.72 11.43
N ASP A 75 9.71 -18.34 11.80
CA ASP A 75 10.83 -17.71 12.53
C ASP A 75 11.47 -16.53 11.78
N LEU A 76 11.34 -16.50 10.44
CA LEU A 76 11.80 -15.36 9.63
C LEU A 76 10.95 -14.09 9.81
N PHE A 77 9.80 -14.20 10.47
CA PHE A 77 8.81 -13.13 10.58
C PHE A 77 8.54 -12.71 12.03
N ASP A 78 9.43 -13.08 12.96
CA ASP A 78 9.38 -12.60 14.33
C ASP A 78 9.36 -11.06 14.37
N GLY A 79 8.32 -10.50 14.98
CA GLY A 79 8.14 -9.06 15.10
C GLY A 79 7.64 -8.36 13.83
N LEU A 80 7.26 -9.08 12.76
CA LEU A 80 6.80 -8.52 11.50
C LEU A 80 5.72 -7.44 11.67
N GLU A 81 4.73 -7.65 12.54
CA GLU A 81 3.68 -6.66 12.75
C GLU A 81 4.22 -5.33 13.30
N LYS A 82 5.22 -5.40 14.21
CA LYS A 82 5.87 -4.22 14.76
C LYS A 82 6.74 -3.54 13.71
N ASP A 83 7.42 -4.31 12.86
CA ASP A 83 8.18 -3.77 11.73
C ASP A 83 7.27 -2.98 10.78
N ILE A 84 6.08 -3.51 10.47
CA ILE A 84 5.10 -2.84 9.61
C ILE A 84 4.66 -1.52 10.23
N VAL A 85 4.31 -1.52 11.52
CA VAL A 85 3.92 -0.32 12.25
C VAL A 85 5.04 0.72 12.23
N ALA A 86 6.29 0.32 12.53
CA ALA A 86 7.43 1.22 12.51
C ALA A 86 7.69 1.84 11.12
N VAL A 87 7.48 1.07 10.04
CA VAL A 87 7.60 1.55 8.67
C VAL A 87 6.51 2.57 8.33
N PHE A 88 5.27 2.34 8.74
CA PHE A 88 4.18 3.30 8.56
C PHE A 88 4.40 4.58 9.38
N GLU A 89 4.82 4.46 10.64
CA GLU A 89 5.15 5.62 11.48
C GLU A 89 6.27 6.46 10.86
N LYS A 90 7.37 5.81 10.47
CA LYS A 90 8.50 6.48 9.83
C LYS A 90 8.06 7.16 8.54
N THR A 91 7.35 6.44 7.66
CA THR A 91 6.97 7.01 6.37
C THR A 91 5.98 8.15 6.53
N GLY A 92 5.06 8.07 7.50
CA GLY A 92 4.16 9.19 7.82
C GLY A 92 4.91 10.41 8.36
N ASN A 93 5.96 10.22 9.16
CA ASN A 93 6.81 11.32 9.63
C ASN A 93 7.62 11.94 8.48
N ASP A 94 8.22 11.11 7.62
CA ASP A 94 8.97 11.56 6.44
C ASP A 94 8.04 12.34 5.50
N PHE A 95 6.81 11.87 5.28
CA PHE A 95 5.80 12.54 4.46
C PHE A 95 5.35 13.89 5.05
N ALA A 96 5.30 14.03 6.38
CA ALA A 96 4.91 15.29 7.04
C ALA A 96 6.05 16.32 7.14
N LYS A 97 7.28 15.96 6.76
CA LYS A 97 8.48 16.76 7.01
C LYS A 97 8.45 18.16 6.35
N HIS A 98 7.81 18.31 5.19
CA HIS A 98 7.70 19.60 4.53
C HIS A 98 6.82 20.58 5.31
N LEU A 99 5.98 20.13 6.24
CA LEU A 99 5.19 21.03 7.10
C LEU A 99 6.05 21.80 8.11
N GLU A 100 7.25 21.32 8.44
CA GLU A 100 8.17 22.01 9.38
C GLU A 100 8.53 23.43 8.92
N ASN A 101 8.52 23.69 7.61
CA ASN A 101 8.79 25.00 7.01
C ASN A 101 7.54 25.66 6.38
N ASN A 102 6.35 25.22 6.81
CA ASN A 102 5.06 25.62 6.22
C ASN A 102 4.93 25.27 4.72
N ALA A 103 5.49 24.14 4.31
CA ALA A 103 5.46 23.63 2.93
C ALA A 103 6.00 24.64 1.90
N ALA A 104 6.98 25.45 2.29
CA ALA A 104 7.56 26.48 1.44
C ALA A 104 8.26 25.88 0.21
N ASP A 105 8.97 24.78 0.41
CA ASP A 105 9.73 24.01 -0.59
C ASP A 105 8.90 22.93 -1.31
N TYR A 106 7.59 22.90 -1.06
CA TYR A 106 6.69 21.86 -1.55
C TYR A 106 5.54 22.46 -2.37
N ASP A 107 5.00 21.70 -3.30
CA ASP A 107 3.87 22.14 -4.12
C ASP A 107 2.82 21.04 -4.30
N LEU A 108 1.66 21.40 -4.86
CA LEU A 108 0.56 20.47 -5.03
C LEU A 108 0.93 19.29 -5.93
N GLU A 109 1.73 19.51 -6.97
CA GLU A 109 2.13 18.44 -7.90
C GLU A 109 3.00 17.41 -7.20
N THR A 110 3.98 17.87 -6.43
CA THR A 110 4.88 17.03 -5.65
C THR A 110 4.12 16.31 -4.53
N LEU A 111 3.20 16.98 -3.83
CA LEU A 111 2.32 16.37 -2.84
C LEU A 111 1.52 15.20 -3.41
N VAL A 112 0.83 15.43 -4.53
CA VAL A 112 0.01 14.40 -5.20
C VAL A 112 0.87 13.26 -5.68
N SER A 113 2.05 13.58 -6.23
CA SER A 113 3.03 12.60 -6.69
C SER A 113 3.49 11.68 -5.54
N ASP A 114 3.91 12.27 -4.43
CA ASP A 114 4.47 11.52 -3.30
C ASP A 114 3.38 10.73 -2.56
N ALA A 115 2.18 11.30 -2.41
CA ALA A 115 1.02 10.61 -1.85
C ALA A 115 0.64 9.39 -2.71
N PHE A 116 0.64 9.53 -4.05
CA PHE A 116 0.39 8.42 -4.95
C PHE A 116 1.44 7.32 -4.79
N ASP A 117 2.73 7.67 -4.80
CA ASP A 117 3.82 6.70 -4.67
C ASP A 117 3.76 5.97 -3.33
N LEU A 118 3.41 6.69 -2.27
CA LEU A 118 3.23 6.12 -0.94
C LEU A 118 2.11 5.08 -0.89
N LEU A 119 0.94 5.42 -1.43
CA LEU A 119 -0.21 4.53 -1.51
C LEU A 119 0.08 3.32 -2.41
N ALA A 120 0.68 3.53 -3.57
CA ALA A 120 1.01 2.47 -4.53
C ALA A 120 2.06 1.49 -3.95
N LYS A 121 3.09 2.02 -3.29
CA LYS A 121 4.17 1.21 -2.70
C LYS A 121 3.65 0.24 -1.64
N TYR A 122 2.73 0.69 -0.79
CA TYR A 122 2.21 -0.14 0.32
C TYR A 122 0.82 -0.73 0.04
N ALA A 123 0.31 -0.62 -1.19
CA ALA A 123 -1.05 -0.98 -1.58
C ALA A 123 -1.47 -2.37 -1.08
N VAL A 124 -0.64 -3.40 -1.35
CA VAL A 124 -0.93 -4.79 -0.97
C VAL A 124 -1.08 -4.94 0.54
N GLY A 125 -0.16 -4.39 1.33
CA GLY A 125 -0.21 -4.47 2.80
C GLY A 125 -1.39 -3.70 3.37
N CYS A 126 -1.63 -2.48 2.89
CA CYS A 126 -2.76 -1.65 3.31
C CYS A 126 -4.11 -2.36 3.03
N LEU A 127 -4.34 -2.81 1.80
CA LEU A 127 -5.56 -3.53 1.42
C LEU A 127 -5.70 -4.86 2.18
N PHE A 128 -4.59 -5.55 2.45
CA PHE A 128 -4.62 -6.77 3.25
C PHE A 128 -5.11 -6.49 4.67
N ILE A 129 -4.57 -5.47 5.34
CA ILE A 129 -4.98 -5.08 6.69
C ILE A 129 -6.47 -4.70 6.71
N GLU A 130 -6.94 -3.93 5.72
CA GLU A 130 -8.34 -3.50 5.62
C GLU A 130 -9.30 -4.68 5.50
N LYS A 131 -8.98 -5.65 4.65
CA LYS A 131 -9.84 -6.81 4.41
C LYS A 131 -9.80 -7.84 5.54
N ASN A 132 -8.75 -7.85 6.35
CA ASN A 132 -8.56 -8.83 7.42
C ASN A 132 -8.51 -8.17 8.81
N GLN A 133 -9.14 -7.01 8.98
CA GLN A 133 -9.07 -6.20 10.20
C GLN A 133 -9.54 -6.92 11.49
N PHE A 134 -10.38 -7.96 11.36
CA PHE A 134 -10.85 -8.76 12.49
C PHE A 134 -9.87 -9.86 12.88
N ASP A 135 -9.12 -10.38 11.90
CA ASP A 135 -8.12 -11.43 12.12
C ASP A 135 -6.78 -10.84 12.62
N PHE A 136 -6.45 -9.61 12.20
CA PHE A 136 -5.20 -8.92 12.54
C PHE A 136 -5.47 -7.59 13.27
N LYS A 137 -6.06 -7.70 14.47
CA LYS A 137 -6.53 -6.52 15.23
C LYS A 137 -5.41 -5.53 15.55
N PHE A 138 -4.22 -6.01 15.93
CA PHE A 138 -3.08 -5.14 16.24
C PHE A 138 -2.69 -4.27 15.02
N LEU A 139 -2.54 -4.89 13.84
CA LEU A 139 -2.26 -4.16 12.61
C LEU A 139 -3.39 -3.21 12.23
N ALA A 140 -4.64 -3.64 12.35
CA ALA A 140 -5.81 -2.82 12.00
C ALA A 140 -5.92 -1.57 12.89
N ASP A 141 -5.72 -1.71 14.20
CA ASP A 141 -5.80 -0.60 15.15
C ASP A 141 -4.71 0.44 14.87
N ASN A 142 -3.46 0.01 14.65
CA ASN A 142 -2.36 0.91 14.28
C ASN A 142 -2.55 1.54 12.89
N TYR A 143 -3.03 0.78 11.92
CA TYR A 143 -3.29 1.29 10.57
C TYR A 143 -4.40 2.36 10.55
N ARG A 144 -5.43 2.24 11.39
CA ARG A 144 -6.44 3.31 11.56
C ARG A 144 -5.83 4.59 12.11
N VAL A 145 -4.88 4.50 13.04
CA VAL A 145 -4.14 5.68 13.55
C VAL A 145 -3.33 6.31 12.43
N TYR A 146 -2.58 5.50 11.68
CA TYR A 146 -1.82 5.95 10.52
C TYR A 146 -2.71 6.65 9.47
N ARG A 147 -3.84 6.06 9.08
CA ARG A 147 -4.78 6.67 8.10
C ARG A 147 -5.29 8.03 8.55
N LYS A 148 -5.63 8.18 9.83
CA LYS A 148 -6.05 9.47 10.40
C LYS A 148 -4.93 10.50 10.31
N LYS A 149 -3.70 10.12 10.68
CA LYS A 149 -2.54 11.02 10.59
C LYS A 149 -2.25 11.43 9.15
N PHE A 150 -2.26 10.49 8.20
CA PHE A 150 -2.06 10.76 6.79
C PHE A 150 -3.12 11.74 6.24
N PHE A 151 -4.39 11.56 6.59
CA PHE A 151 -5.45 12.50 6.24
C PHE A 151 -5.21 13.90 6.79
N GLU A 152 -4.87 14.02 8.07
CA GLU A 152 -4.60 15.31 8.71
C GLU A 152 -3.39 16.00 8.07
N THR A 153 -2.30 15.27 7.80
CA THR A 153 -1.13 15.79 7.08
C THR A 153 -1.48 16.29 5.68
N MET A 154 -2.27 15.55 4.90
CA MET A 154 -2.76 15.99 3.58
C MET A 154 -3.56 17.30 3.68
N LYS A 155 -4.44 17.41 4.68
CA LYS A 155 -5.24 18.61 4.93
C LYS A 155 -4.37 19.81 5.31
N GLU A 156 -3.37 19.62 6.18
CA GLU A 156 -2.41 20.64 6.58
C GLU A 156 -1.61 21.16 5.39
N TYR A 157 -1.17 20.28 4.48
CA TYR A 157 -0.53 20.71 3.24
C TYR A 157 -1.44 21.57 2.36
N LEU A 158 -2.69 21.14 2.15
CA LEU A 158 -3.64 21.92 1.36
C LEU A 158 -3.92 23.28 2.00
N ALA A 159 -4.00 23.37 3.33
CA ALA A 159 -4.15 24.63 4.04
C ALA A 159 -2.95 25.57 3.80
N ALA A 160 -1.72 25.06 3.96
CA ALA A 160 -0.50 25.83 3.69
C ALA A 160 -0.41 26.29 2.22
N PHE A 161 -0.88 25.47 1.28
CA PHE A 161 -0.92 25.83 -0.14
C PHE A 161 -1.99 26.87 -0.47
N ILE A 162 -3.12 26.89 0.24
CA ILE A 162 -4.13 27.94 0.12
C ILE A 162 -3.58 29.27 0.65
N GLU A 163 -2.95 29.26 1.84
CA GLU A 163 -2.35 30.45 2.44
C GLU A 163 -1.24 31.07 1.57
N SER A 164 -0.43 30.23 0.93
CA SER A 164 0.64 30.66 0.02
C SER A 164 0.17 30.95 -1.41
N GLY A 165 -1.13 30.79 -1.70
CA GLY A 165 -1.72 31.03 -3.03
C GLY A 165 -1.32 30.03 -4.11
N LYS A 166 -0.77 28.86 -3.73
CA LYS A 166 -0.44 27.75 -4.66
C LYS A 166 -1.68 26.93 -5.04
N VAL A 167 -2.70 26.93 -4.16
CA VAL A 167 -3.98 26.25 -4.33
C VAL A 167 -5.11 27.26 -4.16
N ARG A 168 -6.14 27.17 -5.00
CA ARG A 168 -7.31 28.05 -4.89
C ARG A 168 -8.04 27.85 -3.56
N PRO A 169 -8.77 28.85 -3.04
CA PRO A 169 -9.60 28.68 -1.85
C PRO A 169 -10.59 27.52 -2.00
N LEU A 170 -10.71 26.71 -0.94
CA LEU A 170 -11.62 25.57 -0.85
C LEU A 170 -12.63 25.80 0.27
N GLU A 171 -13.92 25.84 -0.06
CA GLU A 171 -14.99 26.06 0.93
C GLU A 171 -15.09 24.92 1.96
N GLN A 172 -14.78 23.69 1.53
CA GLN A 172 -14.82 22.47 2.33
C GLN A 172 -13.48 21.75 2.18
N ILE A 173 -12.46 22.19 2.91
CA ILE A 173 -11.10 21.66 2.79
C ILE A 173 -11.03 20.17 3.18
N GLU A 174 -11.77 19.76 4.21
CA GLU A 174 -11.83 18.37 4.66
C GLU A 174 -12.39 17.44 3.58
N LEU A 175 -13.51 17.83 2.96
CA LEU A 175 -14.14 17.03 1.90
C LEU A 175 -13.30 17.01 0.62
N SER A 176 -12.63 18.12 0.31
CA SER A 176 -11.69 18.19 -0.82
C SER A 176 -10.47 17.29 -0.58
N THR A 177 -9.94 17.28 0.65
CA THR A 177 -8.85 16.40 1.06
C THR A 177 -9.27 14.94 0.93
N MET A 178 -10.45 14.59 1.43
CA MET A 178 -11.02 13.25 1.30
C MET A 178 -11.13 12.83 -0.17
N LEU A 179 -11.70 13.70 -1.02
CA LEU A 179 -11.85 13.41 -2.45
C LEU A 179 -10.50 13.16 -3.14
N ILE A 180 -9.48 13.98 -2.85
CA ILE A 180 -8.13 13.80 -3.40
C ILE A 180 -7.57 12.44 -2.96
N ILE A 181 -7.66 12.10 -1.66
CA ILE A 181 -7.17 10.83 -1.13
C ILE A 181 -7.91 9.65 -1.77
N GLU A 182 -9.23 9.72 -1.93
CA GLU A 182 -10.03 8.64 -2.53
C GLU A 182 -9.72 8.43 -4.02
N ILE A 183 -9.47 9.52 -4.78
CA ILE A 183 -8.98 9.41 -6.15
C ILE A 183 -7.63 8.69 -6.15
N LEU A 184 -6.69 9.13 -5.32
CA LEU A 184 -5.35 8.54 -5.28
C LEU A 184 -5.38 7.08 -4.82
N SER A 185 -6.12 6.75 -3.77
CA SER A 185 -6.21 5.37 -3.25
C SER A 185 -6.83 4.43 -4.29
N TRP A 186 -7.87 4.88 -5.00
CA TRP A 186 -8.49 4.05 -6.02
C TRP A 186 -7.54 3.72 -7.16
N TRP A 187 -6.84 4.72 -7.69
CA TRP A 187 -5.89 4.55 -8.81
C TRP A 187 -4.60 3.86 -8.39
N ALA A 188 -4.10 4.09 -7.18
CA ALA A 188 -2.85 3.51 -6.70
C ALA A 188 -3.02 2.09 -6.13
N MET A 189 -4.22 1.76 -5.64
CA MET A 189 -4.46 0.53 -4.88
C MET A 189 -5.60 -0.30 -5.49
N ASP A 190 -6.83 0.23 -5.50
CA ASP A 190 -8.01 -0.61 -5.73
C ASP A 190 -8.14 -1.13 -7.16
N ILE A 191 -7.85 -0.31 -8.17
CA ILE A 191 -8.01 -0.67 -9.59
C ILE A 191 -7.24 -1.95 -9.99
N ARG A 192 -6.15 -2.25 -9.28
CA ARG A 192 -5.28 -3.40 -9.56
C ARG A 192 -5.74 -4.67 -8.84
N TYR A 193 -6.38 -4.55 -7.68
CA TYR A 193 -6.55 -5.67 -6.76
C TYR A 193 -7.99 -5.96 -6.34
N THR A 194 -8.83 -4.94 -6.24
CA THR A 194 -10.11 -5.02 -5.52
C THR A 194 -11.29 -4.48 -6.33
N SER A 195 -11.05 -3.79 -7.45
CA SER A 195 -12.11 -3.35 -8.36
C SER A 195 -12.88 -4.54 -8.94
N PHE A 196 -14.15 -4.28 -9.28
CA PHE A 196 -15.00 -5.29 -9.92
C PHE A 196 -14.39 -5.79 -11.24
N GLU A 197 -13.83 -4.87 -12.04
CA GLU A 197 -12.99 -5.17 -13.19
C GLU A 197 -11.58 -4.66 -12.93
N THR A 198 -10.65 -5.57 -12.66
CA THR A 198 -9.24 -5.23 -12.49
C THR A 198 -8.62 -4.86 -13.83
N GLN A 199 -7.86 -3.77 -13.87
CA GLN A 199 -7.14 -3.35 -15.05
C GLN A 199 -5.64 -3.33 -14.77
N ASP A 200 -4.85 -3.81 -15.73
CA ASP A 200 -3.39 -3.78 -15.65
C ASP A 200 -2.87 -2.44 -16.20
N ILE A 201 -3.05 -1.40 -15.39
CA ILE A 201 -2.56 -0.05 -15.68
C ILE A 201 -1.24 0.15 -14.94
N SER A 202 -0.20 0.58 -15.65
CA SER A 202 1.09 0.93 -15.04
C SER A 202 0.91 2.05 -14.00
N PRO A 203 1.53 1.96 -12.81
CA PRO A 203 1.47 3.00 -11.79
C PRO A 203 1.82 4.40 -12.31
N GLU A 204 2.78 4.50 -13.23
CA GLU A 204 3.23 5.78 -13.81
C GLU A 204 2.12 6.47 -14.62
N LEU A 205 1.35 5.69 -15.39
CA LEU A 205 0.22 6.21 -16.17
C LEU A 205 -0.94 6.63 -15.26
N ALA A 206 -1.28 5.79 -14.27
CA ALA A 206 -2.32 6.10 -13.29
C ALA A 206 -1.98 7.38 -12.51
N LYS A 207 -0.73 7.50 -12.05
CA LYS A 207 -0.20 8.70 -11.38
C LYS A 207 -0.34 9.95 -12.24
N LYS A 208 0.03 9.86 -13.52
CA LYS A 208 -0.09 10.99 -14.46
C LYS A 208 -1.54 11.46 -14.60
N VAL A 209 -2.49 10.54 -14.68
CA VAL A 209 -3.93 10.86 -14.75
C VAL A 209 -4.39 11.57 -13.47
N CYS A 210 -3.99 11.09 -12.29
CA CYS A 210 -4.31 11.73 -11.03
C CYS A 210 -3.74 13.15 -10.93
N ILE A 211 -2.46 13.32 -11.26
CA ILE A 211 -1.79 14.63 -11.22
C ILE A 211 -2.49 15.62 -12.16
N ASP A 212 -2.73 15.24 -13.42
CA ASP A 212 -3.39 16.09 -14.41
C ASP A 212 -4.78 16.56 -13.92
N ASN A 213 -5.58 15.63 -13.40
CA ASN A 213 -6.91 15.93 -12.88
C ASN A 213 -6.88 16.86 -11.67
N ILE A 214 -6.06 16.55 -10.66
CA ILE A 214 -6.01 17.28 -9.40
C ILE A 214 -5.41 18.68 -9.61
N LEU A 215 -4.34 18.81 -10.39
CA LEU A 215 -3.78 20.12 -10.70
C LEU A 215 -4.77 21.01 -11.44
N SER A 216 -5.46 20.46 -12.45
CA SER A 216 -6.48 21.20 -13.20
C SER A 216 -7.63 21.68 -12.32
N ALA A 217 -7.98 20.92 -11.27
CA ALA A 217 -9.09 21.23 -10.39
C ALA A 217 -8.76 22.20 -9.24
N TYR A 218 -7.51 22.24 -8.79
CA TYR A 218 -7.15 22.90 -7.52
C TYR A 218 -6.00 23.91 -7.59
N LYS A 219 -5.10 23.83 -8.58
CA LYS A 219 -4.00 24.78 -8.71
C LYS A 219 -4.56 26.19 -8.97
N ALA A 220 -3.98 27.19 -8.31
CA ALA A 220 -4.35 28.61 -8.47
C ALA A 220 -3.77 29.23 -9.76
#